data_AF-A0A397ULA7-F1
#
_entry.id   AF-A0A397ULA7-F1
#
_cell.length_a   1.000
_cell.length_b   1.000
_cell.length_c   1.000
_cell.angle_alpha   90.00
_cell.angle_beta   90.00
_cell.angle_gamma   90.00
#
_symmetry.space_group_name_H-M   'P 1'
#
loop_
_entity.id
_entity.type
_entity.pdbx_description
1 polymer ?
#
loop_
_entity_poly.entity_id
_entity_poly.type
_entity_poly.pdbx_seq_one_letter_code
_entity_poly.pdbx_strand_id
1 'polypeptide(L)'
;MEETTLFNGLILPTAWNIDDKSQFVSIDSSGLKVNYTDLNDYKTVVIRANNPIPSQCGLFYFEIEIINEGKNGIIGVGYCTKQSNISDFMPGNRRRYVEDKENKENKSWGCAYHGDDGYFFCSGSGKPYGPTYTVGDTIGCYLNFRNDDKMIFYNKNGINLGIVCYLPNNLDNLKNNLYPCIGLKSQGAFAEANFGHKKFKYLSKFYLTLNFGALLKFTIKMIMFIYG
;
A
#
# COMPACT_ATOMS: atom_id res chain seq x y z
N MET A 1 7.43 27.85 -19.90
CA MET A 1 7.95 27.92 -18.54
C MET A 1 7.87 26.53 -17.95
N GLU A 2 9.01 26.07 -17.44
CA GLU A 2 9.34 24.69 -17.07
C GLU A 2 8.59 24.22 -15.82
N GLU A 3 7.71 23.22 -15.95
CA GLU A 3 7.21 22.40 -14.82
C GLU A 3 8.15 21.21 -14.50
N THR A 4 9.21 21.04 -15.29
CA THR A 4 10.17 19.93 -15.24
C THR A 4 11.10 19.93 -14.02
N THR A 5 10.97 20.88 -13.10
CA THR A 5 11.88 21.03 -11.93
C THR A 5 11.31 20.53 -10.61
N LEU A 6 10.00 20.24 -10.49
CA LEU A 6 9.37 19.95 -9.19
C LEU A 6 9.55 18.49 -8.70
N PHE A 7 9.84 17.55 -9.61
CA PHE A 7 9.93 16.11 -9.30
C PHE A 7 11.35 15.54 -9.30
N ASN A 8 12.35 16.27 -9.82
CA ASN A 8 13.73 15.81 -10.03
C ASN A 8 14.57 15.55 -8.74
N GLY A 9 13.91 15.41 -7.59
CA GLY A 9 14.55 15.06 -6.32
C GLY A 9 13.64 14.30 -5.34
N LEU A 10 12.44 13.88 -5.78
CA LEU A 10 11.57 13.07 -4.92
C LEU A 10 12.07 11.63 -4.88
N ILE A 11 12.39 11.15 -3.69
CA ILE A 11 12.74 9.75 -3.47
C ILE A 11 11.44 8.97 -3.29
N LEU A 12 11.08 8.17 -4.29
CA LEU A 12 9.88 7.34 -4.27
C LEU A 12 10.13 5.98 -3.59
N PRO A 13 9.08 5.34 -3.04
CA PRO A 13 9.12 3.93 -2.71
C PRO A 13 9.39 3.10 -3.98
N THR A 14 10.45 2.30 -3.98
CA THR A 14 10.85 1.49 -5.16
C THR A 14 11.04 0.02 -4.85
N ALA A 15 11.22 -0.34 -3.58
CA ALA A 15 11.42 -1.71 -3.12
C ALA A 15 11.00 -1.82 -1.64
N TRP A 16 10.92 -3.05 -1.14
CA TRP A 16 10.81 -3.31 0.29
C TRP A 16 12.12 -2.97 1.03
N ASN A 17 12.01 -2.53 2.28
CA ASN A 17 13.15 -2.17 3.10
C ASN A 17 13.70 -3.40 3.85
N ILE A 18 14.97 -3.73 3.64
CA ILE A 18 15.63 -4.86 4.30
C ILE A 18 15.85 -4.62 5.80
N ASP A 19 16.03 -3.36 6.20
CA ASP A 19 16.28 -2.94 7.58
C ASP A 19 14.97 -2.63 8.34
N ASP A 20 13.86 -2.43 7.62
CA ASP A 20 12.55 -2.07 8.18
C ASP A 20 11.50 -3.15 7.91
N LYS A 21 11.75 -4.33 8.47
CA LYS A 21 10.91 -5.55 8.37
C LYS A 21 10.87 -6.32 9.68
N SER A 22 9.81 -7.11 9.92
CA SER A 22 9.79 -8.07 11.02
C SER A 22 10.80 -9.21 10.83
N GLN A 23 11.14 -9.91 11.91
CA GLN A 23 12.15 -10.99 11.92
C GLN A 23 11.87 -12.09 10.89
N PHE A 24 10.62 -12.55 10.77
CA PHE A 24 10.24 -13.70 9.93
C PHE A 24 9.77 -13.30 8.53
N VAL A 25 10.45 -12.31 7.96
CA VAL A 25 10.28 -11.85 6.58
C VAL A 25 11.58 -12.06 5.83
N SER A 26 11.52 -12.77 4.70
CA SER A 26 12.60 -12.74 3.70
C SER A 26 12.18 -11.92 2.49
N ILE A 27 13.18 -11.29 1.87
CA ILE A 27 13.05 -10.52 0.64
C ILE A 27 13.99 -11.14 -0.38
N ASP A 28 13.58 -11.19 -1.64
CA ASP A 28 14.47 -11.61 -2.72
C ASP A 28 15.51 -10.54 -3.06
N SER A 29 16.44 -10.87 -3.96
CA SER A 29 17.50 -9.95 -4.40
C SER A 29 16.98 -8.73 -5.17
N SER A 30 15.79 -8.80 -5.76
CA SER A 30 15.16 -7.64 -6.40
C SER A 30 14.58 -6.63 -5.41
N GLY A 31 14.36 -7.05 -4.15
CA GLY A 31 13.71 -6.22 -3.14
C GLY A 31 12.19 -6.16 -3.31
N LEU A 32 11.59 -6.92 -4.22
CA LEU A 32 10.16 -6.82 -4.57
C LEU A 32 9.34 -7.98 -4.04
N LYS A 33 9.94 -9.16 -3.87
CA LYS A 33 9.23 -10.36 -3.42
C LYS A 33 9.41 -10.54 -1.94
N VAL A 34 8.32 -10.76 -1.23
CA VAL A 34 8.27 -10.92 0.23
C VAL A 34 7.68 -12.29 0.58
N ASN A 35 8.35 -13.02 1.47
CA ASN A 35 7.90 -14.31 1.97
C ASN A 35 7.82 -14.35 3.50
N TYR A 36 6.78 -15.01 4.01
CA TYR A 36 6.65 -15.38 5.41
C TYR A 36 7.51 -16.60 5.73
N THR A 37 8.44 -16.49 6.68
CA THR A 37 9.43 -17.55 6.96
C THR A 37 9.26 -18.26 8.30
N ASP A 38 8.35 -17.83 9.19
CA ASP A 38 8.07 -18.58 10.43
C ASP A 38 7.32 -19.87 10.07
N LEU A 39 7.59 -20.93 10.82
CA LEU A 39 6.89 -22.21 10.70
C LEU A 39 5.53 -22.19 11.40
N ASN A 40 5.26 -21.16 12.21
CA ASN A 40 4.01 -20.98 12.94
C ASN A 40 3.20 -19.84 12.32
N ASP A 41 1.90 -20.03 12.12
CA ASP A 41 0.98 -19.03 11.56
C ASP A 41 0.37 -18.08 12.61
N TYR A 42 0.80 -18.17 13.88
CA TYR A 42 0.31 -17.29 14.95
C TYR A 42 0.85 -15.87 14.87
N LYS A 43 2.08 -15.68 14.35
CA LYS A 43 2.74 -14.37 14.34
C LYS A 43 2.38 -13.57 13.10
N THR A 44 2.09 -12.29 13.31
CA THR A 44 2.00 -11.36 12.20
C THR A 44 3.38 -10.79 11.91
N VAL A 45 3.75 -10.74 10.64
CA VAL A 45 4.92 -10.02 10.17
C VAL A 45 4.51 -8.87 9.26
N VAL A 46 5.28 -7.79 9.30
CA VAL A 46 5.06 -6.59 8.49
C VAL A 46 6.37 -6.17 7.85
N ILE A 47 6.28 -5.67 6.64
CA ILE A 47 7.38 -4.98 5.96
C ILE A 47 6.89 -3.68 5.34
N ARG A 48 7.75 -2.66 5.37
CA ARG A 48 7.52 -1.35 4.73
C ARG A 48 8.42 -1.17 3.52
N ALA A 49 8.01 -0.28 2.61
CA ALA A 49 8.88 0.13 1.52
C ALA A 49 10.11 0.91 2.02
N ASN A 50 11.14 0.99 1.18
CA ASN A 50 12.40 1.67 1.46
C ASN A 50 12.25 3.18 1.74
N ASN A 51 11.24 3.82 1.16
CA ASN A 51 10.98 5.26 1.31
C ASN A 51 9.51 5.52 1.66
N PRO A 52 9.20 6.62 2.37
CA PRO A 52 7.83 7.08 2.51
C PRO A 52 7.33 7.61 1.18
N ILE A 53 6.01 7.70 1.02
CA ILE A 53 5.38 8.35 -0.12
C ILE A 53 5.52 9.86 0.06
N PRO A 54 6.20 10.56 -0.86
CA PRO A 54 6.28 12.02 -0.81
C PRO A 54 4.88 12.61 -1.01
N SER A 55 4.46 13.50 -0.11
CA SER A 55 3.17 14.19 -0.23
C SER A 55 3.06 15.02 -1.52
N GLN A 56 4.20 15.46 -2.06
CA GLN A 56 4.33 16.20 -3.31
C GLN A 56 3.95 15.38 -4.55
N CYS A 57 3.91 14.04 -4.48
CA CYS A 57 3.45 13.21 -5.59
C CYS A 57 2.01 13.51 -5.98
N GLY A 58 1.19 13.98 -5.03
CA GLY A 58 -0.24 14.20 -5.21
C GLY A 58 -1.01 12.89 -5.34
N LEU A 59 -0.62 12.00 -6.24
CA LEU A 59 -1.16 10.65 -6.39
C LEU A 59 -0.05 9.63 -6.22
N PHE A 60 -0.35 8.51 -5.56
CA PHE A 60 0.56 7.38 -5.46
C PHE A 60 -0.20 6.06 -5.69
N TYR A 61 0.46 5.13 -6.38
CA TYR A 61 -0.13 3.85 -6.73
C TYR A 61 0.94 2.75 -6.74
N PHE A 62 0.59 1.59 -6.20
CA PHE A 62 1.38 0.36 -6.30
C PHE A 62 0.45 -0.85 -6.38
N GLU A 63 0.97 -1.98 -6.86
CA GLU A 63 0.25 -3.25 -6.93
C GLU A 63 0.98 -4.34 -6.15
N ILE A 64 0.24 -5.23 -5.50
CA ILE A 64 0.74 -6.46 -4.90
C ILE A 64 0.10 -7.65 -5.62
N GLU A 65 0.93 -8.54 -6.16
CA GLU A 65 0.50 -9.84 -6.68
C GLU A 65 0.64 -10.91 -5.61
N ILE A 66 -0.44 -11.65 -5.36
CA ILE A 66 -0.44 -12.78 -4.43
C ILE A 66 0.06 -14.01 -5.19
N ILE A 67 1.29 -14.43 -4.91
CA ILE A 67 1.91 -15.60 -5.57
C ILE A 67 1.56 -16.88 -4.81
N ASN A 68 1.53 -16.81 -3.48
CA ASN A 68 1.06 -17.87 -2.60
C ASN A 68 0.32 -17.23 -1.41
N GLU A 69 -0.92 -17.64 -1.14
CA GLU A 69 -1.68 -17.10 -0.01
C GLU A 69 -1.25 -17.72 1.34
N GLY A 70 -0.44 -18.77 1.30
CA GLY A 70 -0.05 -19.56 2.45
C GLY A 70 -1.22 -20.37 2.99
N LYS A 71 -1.12 -20.80 4.25
CA LYS A 71 -2.10 -21.70 4.88
C LYS A 71 -3.48 -21.07 5.11
N ASN A 72 -3.54 -19.79 5.47
CA ASN A 72 -4.77 -19.14 5.96
C ASN A 72 -5.20 -17.91 5.13
N GLY A 73 -4.40 -17.47 4.15
CA GLY A 73 -4.73 -16.31 3.30
C GLY A 73 -4.74 -14.94 4.00
N ILE A 74 -4.38 -14.85 5.28
CA ILE A 74 -4.39 -13.60 6.05
C ILE A 74 -3.22 -12.70 5.60
N ILE A 75 -3.49 -11.92 4.57
CA ILE A 75 -2.57 -11.00 3.91
C ILE A 75 -3.23 -9.63 3.86
N GLY A 76 -2.60 -8.61 4.45
CA GLY A 76 -3.12 -7.25 4.51
C GLY A 76 -2.25 -6.32 3.70
N VAL A 77 -2.83 -5.63 2.72
CA VAL A 77 -2.10 -4.68 1.86
C VAL A 77 -2.58 -3.26 2.12
N GLY A 78 -1.66 -2.32 2.34
CA GLY A 78 -2.03 -0.93 2.50
C GLY A 78 -0.88 -0.01 2.86
N TYR A 79 -1.12 0.84 3.86
CA TYR A 79 -0.23 1.92 4.24
C TYR A 79 -0.03 1.96 5.75
N CYS A 80 1.18 2.25 6.20
CA CYS A 80 1.45 2.50 7.61
C CYS A 80 2.55 3.54 7.83
N THR A 81 2.54 4.16 9.00
CA THR A 81 3.65 5.02 9.44
C THR A 81 4.82 4.19 9.94
N LYS A 82 6.00 4.81 10.00
CA LYS A 82 7.11 4.22 10.74
C LYS A 82 6.69 4.03 12.20
N GLN A 83 6.91 2.83 12.74
CA GLN A 83 6.69 2.51 14.15
C GLN A 83 8.04 2.12 14.72
N SER A 84 8.37 2.55 15.94
CA SER A 84 9.61 2.19 16.63
C SER A 84 9.78 0.68 16.80
N ASN A 85 8.66 -0.07 16.84
CA ASN A 85 8.62 -1.53 16.77
C ASN A 85 7.72 -1.96 15.58
N ILE A 86 8.25 -2.75 14.65
CA ILE A 86 7.51 -3.25 13.47
C ILE A 86 6.73 -4.56 13.73
N SER A 87 6.57 -4.98 14.99
CA SER A 87 6.09 -6.33 15.33
C SER A 87 4.61 -6.44 15.74
N ASP A 88 4.07 -7.64 15.44
CA ASP A 88 2.85 -8.32 15.91
C ASP A 88 1.45 -7.86 15.46
N PHE A 89 1.35 -6.84 14.59
CA PHE A 89 0.04 -6.37 14.13
C PHE A 89 -0.05 -6.28 12.62
N MET A 90 -1.15 -6.79 12.06
CA MET A 90 -1.46 -6.59 10.65
C MET A 90 -1.64 -5.08 10.41
N PRO A 91 -1.19 -4.53 9.26
CA PRO A 91 -1.49 -3.17 8.89
C PRO A 91 -2.99 -2.90 9.04
N GLY A 92 -3.35 -1.79 9.69
CA GLY A 92 -4.75 -1.46 10.00
C GLY A 92 -5.29 -1.96 11.34
N ASN A 93 -4.70 -2.98 11.99
CA ASN A 93 -5.26 -3.60 13.20
C ASN A 93 -4.85 -2.92 14.52
N ARG A 94 -3.89 -2.00 14.51
CA ARG A 94 -3.46 -1.31 15.73
C ARG A 94 -4.44 -0.20 16.08
N ARG A 95 -5.13 -0.31 17.23
CA ARG A 95 -5.87 0.82 17.81
C ARG A 95 -4.92 2.00 18.01
N ARG A 96 -5.42 3.21 17.77
CA ARG A 96 -4.77 4.46 18.18
C ARG A 96 -4.66 4.49 19.73
N TYR A 97 -3.71 3.80 20.33
CA TYR A 97 -3.47 3.77 21.78
C TYR A 97 -1.95 3.79 22.03
N VAL A 98 -1.40 4.61 22.94
CA VAL A 98 -1.98 5.35 24.07
C VAL A 98 -1.66 6.83 23.90
N GLU A 99 -2.55 7.74 24.33
CA GLU A 99 -2.12 9.09 24.70
C GLU A 99 -1.22 8.98 25.93
N ASP A 100 0.06 8.65 25.72
CA ASP A 100 1.06 9.03 26.70
C ASP A 100 1.07 10.56 26.68
N LYS A 101 0.39 11.15 27.66
CA LYS A 101 0.28 12.60 27.84
C LYS A 101 1.66 13.29 27.94
N GLU A 102 2.73 12.50 28.06
CA GLU A 102 4.11 12.95 28.15
C GLU A 102 4.93 12.77 26.85
N ASN A 103 4.53 11.91 25.90
CA ASN A 103 5.27 11.69 24.65
C ASN A 103 4.44 12.09 23.42
N LYS A 104 4.63 13.35 22.99
CA LYS A 104 4.02 13.92 21.77
C LYS A 104 4.51 13.28 20.46
N GLU A 105 5.53 12.42 20.50
CA GLU A 105 6.20 11.93 19.30
C GLU A 105 5.70 10.53 18.89
N ASN A 106 5.13 10.46 17.69
CA ASN A 106 4.83 9.26 16.90
C ASN A 106 3.57 8.46 17.30
N LYS A 107 2.39 9.06 17.09
CA LYS A 107 1.13 8.30 16.97
C LYS A 107 1.20 7.39 15.74
N SER A 108 1.41 6.09 15.95
CA SER A 108 1.38 5.08 14.89
C SER A 108 0.04 5.09 14.15
N TRP A 109 0.06 5.09 12.83
CA TRP A 109 -1.14 4.96 12.00
C TRP A 109 -0.94 3.88 10.95
N GLY A 110 -2.03 3.24 10.56
CA GLY A 110 -2.03 2.33 9.43
C GLY A 110 -3.43 1.91 9.02
N CYS A 111 -3.54 1.49 7.77
CA CYS A 111 -4.73 0.88 7.21
C CYS A 111 -4.36 -0.18 6.18
N ALA A 112 -5.20 -1.19 6.03
CA ALA A 112 -5.08 -2.17 4.97
C ALA A 112 -6.40 -2.85 4.64
N TYR A 113 -6.47 -3.32 3.41
CA TYR A 113 -7.46 -4.28 2.93
C TYR A 113 -6.90 -5.69 3.17
N HIS A 114 -7.69 -6.58 3.75
CA HIS A 114 -7.28 -7.94 4.13
C HIS A 114 -7.91 -8.98 3.20
N GLY A 115 -7.14 -10.01 2.86
CA GLY A 115 -7.49 -10.99 1.83
C GLY A 115 -8.42 -12.09 2.29
N ASP A 116 -8.34 -12.47 3.57
CA ASP A 116 -9.08 -13.57 4.18
C ASP A 116 -10.57 -13.26 4.35
N ASP A 117 -10.93 -12.02 4.68
CA ASP A 117 -12.31 -11.61 4.94
C ASP A 117 -12.83 -10.51 4.01
N GLY A 118 -11.95 -9.86 3.23
CA GLY A 118 -12.30 -8.74 2.37
C GLY A 118 -12.57 -7.43 3.12
N TYR A 119 -12.22 -7.35 4.40
CA TYR A 119 -12.44 -6.17 5.23
C TYR A 119 -11.32 -5.15 5.02
N PHE A 120 -11.69 -3.89 5.24
CA PHE A 120 -10.74 -2.81 5.40
C PHE A 120 -10.59 -2.46 6.87
N PHE A 121 -9.35 -2.49 7.35
CA PHE A 121 -8.97 -2.12 8.70
C PHE A 121 -8.22 -0.79 8.69
N CYS A 122 -8.58 0.13 9.57
CA CYS A 122 -7.88 1.38 9.77
C CYS A 122 -7.82 1.71 11.27
N SER A 123 -6.60 1.81 11.80
CA SER A 123 -6.34 2.16 13.20
C SER A 123 -7.19 1.38 14.22
N GLY A 124 -7.31 0.06 14.03
CA GLY A 124 -7.98 -0.88 14.92
C GLY A 124 -9.49 -0.97 14.75
N SER A 125 -10.06 -0.32 13.73
CA SER A 125 -11.46 -0.45 13.33
C SER A 125 -11.55 -1.14 11.97
N GLY A 126 -12.33 -2.22 11.89
CA GLY A 126 -12.59 -2.96 10.65
C GLY A 126 -13.99 -2.68 10.10
N LYS A 127 -14.15 -2.68 8.78
CA LYS A 127 -15.45 -2.65 8.11
C LYS A 127 -15.44 -3.50 6.83
N PRO A 128 -16.59 -4.09 6.44
CA PRO A 128 -16.73 -4.71 5.12
C PRO A 128 -16.35 -3.71 4.03
N TYR A 129 -15.66 -4.19 2.99
CA TYR A 129 -15.21 -3.32 1.91
C TYR A 129 -15.28 -3.99 0.53
N GLY A 130 -14.54 -5.07 0.33
CA GLY A 130 -14.37 -5.70 -0.97
C GLY A 130 -14.53 -7.22 -0.92
N PRO A 131 -14.37 -7.91 -2.05
CA PRO A 131 -14.28 -9.36 -2.06
C PRO A 131 -13.05 -9.86 -1.29
N THR A 132 -12.95 -11.15 -1.00
CA THR A 132 -11.68 -11.76 -0.59
C THR A 132 -10.68 -11.79 -1.76
N TYR A 133 -9.41 -12.07 -1.50
CA TYR A 133 -8.40 -12.28 -2.55
C TYR A 133 -7.39 -13.36 -2.20
N THR A 134 -6.88 -14.03 -3.23
CA THR A 134 -6.10 -15.27 -3.13
C THR A 134 -5.02 -15.31 -4.23
N VAL A 135 -4.36 -16.47 -4.38
CA VAL A 135 -3.33 -16.74 -5.39
C VAL A 135 -3.77 -16.31 -6.80
N GLY A 136 -2.88 -15.58 -7.47
CA GLY A 136 -3.08 -15.03 -8.82
C GLY A 136 -3.80 -13.68 -8.86
N ASP A 137 -4.40 -13.25 -7.75
CA ASP A 137 -4.99 -11.92 -7.65
C ASP A 137 -3.92 -10.83 -7.53
N THR A 138 -4.21 -9.67 -8.10
CA THR A 138 -3.43 -8.45 -7.93
C THR A 138 -4.27 -7.39 -7.25
N ILE A 139 -3.76 -6.89 -6.12
CA ILE A 139 -4.37 -5.83 -5.33
C ILE A 139 -3.62 -4.54 -5.59
N GLY A 140 -4.29 -3.60 -6.24
CA GLY A 140 -3.77 -2.26 -6.44
C GLY A 140 -4.23 -1.31 -5.34
N CYS A 141 -3.32 -0.46 -4.86
CA CYS A 141 -3.53 0.47 -3.77
C CYS A 141 -3.36 1.89 -4.28
N TYR A 142 -4.44 2.66 -4.28
CA TYR A 142 -4.44 4.05 -4.71
C TYR A 142 -4.53 4.98 -3.52
N LEU A 143 -3.69 6.02 -3.54
CA LEU A 143 -3.67 7.08 -2.55
C LEU A 143 -3.68 8.44 -3.24
N ASN A 144 -4.63 9.28 -2.84
CA ASN A 144 -4.70 10.69 -3.21
C ASN A 144 -4.28 11.56 -2.01
N PHE A 145 -3.26 12.38 -2.22
CA PHE A 145 -2.77 13.42 -1.31
C PHE A 145 -3.19 14.84 -1.73
N ARG A 146 -3.89 15.01 -2.85
CA ARG A 146 -4.28 16.34 -3.36
C ARG A 146 -5.42 16.94 -2.52
N ASN A 147 -5.25 18.22 -2.17
CA ASN A 147 -6.28 19.13 -1.63
C ASN A 147 -7.12 18.54 -0.48
N ASP A 148 -8.42 18.79 -0.49
CA ASP A 148 -9.40 18.43 0.56
C ASP A 148 -10.01 17.04 0.39
N ASP A 149 -9.69 16.33 -0.71
CA ASP A 149 -10.25 15.01 -1.06
C ASP A 149 -9.20 13.89 -0.93
N LYS A 150 -8.41 13.93 0.14
CA LYS A 150 -7.41 12.90 0.41
C LYS A 150 -8.12 11.57 0.65
N MET A 151 -7.84 10.56 -0.15
CA MET A 151 -8.62 9.33 -0.16
C MET A 151 -7.78 8.11 -0.52
N ILE A 152 -8.28 6.95 -0.11
CA ILE A 152 -7.75 5.64 -0.46
C ILE A 152 -8.84 4.83 -1.12
N PHE A 153 -8.49 4.16 -2.22
CA PHE A 153 -9.28 3.06 -2.77
C PHE A 153 -8.35 1.92 -3.19
N TYR A 154 -8.94 0.75 -3.41
CA TYR A 154 -8.25 -0.41 -3.92
C TYR A 154 -8.87 -0.86 -5.23
N ASN A 155 -8.11 -1.62 -6.01
CA ASN A 155 -8.65 -2.41 -7.10
C ASN A 155 -8.20 -3.87 -6.98
N LYS A 156 -9.02 -4.78 -7.50
CA LYS A 156 -8.68 -6.19 -7.62
C LYS A 156 -8.63 -6.55 -9.10
N ASN A 157 -7.50 -7.07 -9.58
CA ASN A 157 -7.29 -7.43 -10.98
C ASN A 157 -7.67 -6.31 -11.95
N GLY A 158 -7.34 -5.07 -11.59
CA GLY A 158 -7.65 -3.87 -12.34
C GLY A 158 -9.12 -3.42 -12.30
N ILE A 159 -9.96 -3.98 -11.42
CA ILE A 159 -11.35 -3.53 -11.20
C ILE A 159 -11.40 -2.68 -9.93
N ASN A 160 -11.78 -1.40 -10.05
CA ASN A 160 -11.91 -0.47 -8.91
C ASN A 160 -12.99 -0.95 -7.93
N LEU A 161 -12.68 -0.95 -6.63
CA LEU A 161 -13.58 -1.40 -5.55
C LEU A 161 -14.28 -0.24 -4.81
N GLY A 162 -14.07 1.00 -5.25
CA GLY A 162 -14.65 2.20 -4.65
C GLY A 162 -13.80 2.78 -3.51
N ILE A 163 -14.13 4.01 -3.12
CA ILE A 163 -13.42 4.73 -2.05
C ILE A 163 -13.70 4.06 -0.71
N VAL A 164 -12.63 3.69 0.00
CA VAL A 164 -12.75 3.02 1.30
C VAL A 164 -12.51 3.95 2.47
N CYS A 165 -11.65 4.96 2.30
CA CYS A 165 -11.23 5.83 3.37
C CYS A 165 -10.99 7.24 2.84
N TYR A 166 -11.59 8.23 3.50
CA TYR A 166 -11.18 9.62 3.37
C TYR A 166 -10.22 9.92 4.53
N LEU A 167 -9.06 10.47 4.18
CA LEU A 167 -8.05 10.86 5.16
C LEU A 167 -8.35 12.28 5.66
N PRO A 168 -8.21 12.57 6.96
CA PRO A 168 -8.50 13.89 7.51
C PRO A 168 -7.61 14.98 6.91
N ASN A 169 -8.06 16.23 6.83
CA ASN A 169 -7.26 17.28 6.20
C ASN A 169 -5.98 17.65 6.96
N ASN A 170 -5.98 17.52 8.30
CA ASN A 170 -4.80 17.70 9.12
C ASN A 170 -4.02 16.38 9.26
N LEU A 171 -3.05 16.18 8.37
CA LEU A 171 -2.20 14.99 8.25
C LEU A 171 -0.73 15.32 8.46
N ASP A 172 -0.38 16.36 9.22
CA ASP A 172 1.01 16.77 9.36
C ASP A 172 1.93 15.63 9.84
N ASN A 173 1.39 14.70 10.63
CA ASN A 173 2.10 13.50 11.08
C ASN A 173 2.21 12.37 10.04
N LEU A 174 1.39 12.36 8.98
CA LEU A 174 1.44 11.40 7.87
C LEU A 174 2.18 11.96 6.65
N LYS A 175 2.33 13.28 6.54
CA LYS A 175 3.12 13.91 5.48
C LYS A 175 4.54 13.35 5.51
N ASN A 176 4.95 12.74 4.39
CA ASN A 176 6.27 12.14 4.21
C ASN A 176 6.63 11.07 5.27
N ASN A 177 5.63 10.48 5.91
CA ASN A 177 5.80 9.43 6.91
C ASN A 177 4.84 8.25 6.65
N LEU A 178 4.25 8.17 5.46
CA LEU A 178 3.36 7.09 5.10
C LEU A 178 4.04 6.17 4.09
N TYR A 179 4.14 4.89 4.42
CA TYR A 179 4.83 3.89 3.63
C TYR A 179 3.82 2.90 3.06
N PRO A 180 3.99 2.45 1.80
CA PRO A 180 3.40 1.19 1.36
C PRO A 180 3.86 0.08 2.31
N CYS A 181 2.94 -0.79 2.68
CA CYS A 181 3.24 -1.91 3.55
C CYS A 181 2.38 -3.12 3.23
N ILE A 182 2.91 -4.28 3.58
CA ILE A 182 2.21 -5.56 3.54
C ILE A 182 2.42 -6.27 4.88
N GLY A 183 1.33 -6.81 5.41
CA GLY A 183 1.32 -7.69 6.56
C GLY A 183 0.94 -9.10 6.16
N LEU A 184 1.64 -10.08 6.73
CA LEU A 184 1.43 -11.50 6.48
C LEU A 184 1.21 -12.20 7.82
N LYS A 185 0.13 -12.97 7.93
CA LYS A 185 -0.15 -13.86 9.06
C LYS A 185 -0.60 -15.23 8.54
N SER A 186 0.16 -15.75 7.58
CA SER A 186 -0.15 -16.99 6.89
C SER A 186 1.15 -17.67 6.51
N GLN A 187 1.38 -18.87 7.08
CA GLN A 187 2.60 -19.65 6.84
C GLN A 187 2.76 -19.95 5.34
N GLY A 188 3.93 -19.64 4.79
CA GLY A 188 4.23 -19.82 3.36
C GLY A 188 3.64 -18.75 2.44
N ALA A 189 3.02 -17.70 2.99
CA ALA A 189 2.52 -16.59 2.18
C ALA A 189 3.65 -15.87 1.46
N PHE A 190 3.45 -15.63 0.17
CA PHE A 190 4.44 -15.08 -0.74
C PHE A 190 3.77 -14.10 -1.71
N ALA A 191 4.31 -12.89 -1.80
CA ALA A 191 3.75 -11.85 -2.65
C ALA A 191 4.85 -11.03 -3.33
N GLU A 192 4.51 -10.41 -4.46
CA GLU A 192 5.41 -9.53 -5.21
C GLU A 192 4.83 -8.13 -5.33
N ALA A 193 5.65 -7.12 -5.03
CA ALA A 193 5.29 -5.73 -5.21
C ALA A 193 5.67 -5.23 -6.61
N ASN A 194 4.78 -4.43 -7.17
CA ASN A 194 5.04 -3.59 -8.33
C ASN A 194 4.92 -2.12 -7.90
N PHE A 195 6.06 -1.47 -7.69
CA PHE A 195 6.16 -0.02 -7.43
C PHE A 195 6.26 0.82 -8.72
N GLY A 196 6.04 0.22 -9.88
CA GLY A 196 6.17 0.86 -11.20
C GLY A 196 7.05 0.08 -12.18
N HIS A 197 7.83 -0.90 -11.71
CA HIS A 197 8.75 -1.72 -12.52
C HIS A 197 8.09 -2.50 -13.66
N LYS A 198 6.77 -2.73 -13.56
CA LYS A 198 5.96 -3.41 -14.58
C LYS A 198 4.69 -2.61 -14.85
N LYS A 199 4.08 -2.80 -16.03
CA LYS A 199 2.80 -2.19 -16.36
C LYS A 199 1.72 -2.62 -15.35
N PHE A 200 1.06 -1.64 -14.74
CA PHE A 200 -0.03 -1.87 -13.81
C PHE A 200 -1.27 -2.52 -14.47
N LYS A 201 -1.88 -3.51 -13.81
CA LYS A 201 -3.13 -4.16 -14.25
C LYS A 201 -4.31 -3.18 -14.25
N TYR A 202 -4.35 -2.22 -13.31
CA TYR A 202 -5.41 -1.21 -13.29
C TYR A 202 -5.31 -0.27 -14.49
N LEU A 203 -4.12 0.27 -14.77
CA LEU A 203 -3.92 1.20 -15.88
C LEU A 203 -4.09 0.54 -17.25
N SER A 204 -3.70 -0.74 -17.39
CA SER A 204 -3.80 -1.45 -18.67
C SER A 204 -5.24 -1.56 -19.17
N LYS A 205 -6.24 -1.63 -18.28
CA LYS A 205 -7.65 -1.60 -18.67
C LYS A 205 -8.08 -0.25 -19.22
N PHE A 206 -7.60 0.86 -18.69
CA PHE A 206 -7.88 2.19 -19.26
C PHE A 206 -7.34 2.32 -20.69
N TYR A 207 -6.10 1.85 -20.94
CA TYR A 207 -5.53 1.85 -22.29
C TYR A 207 -6.29 0.98 -23.30
N LEU A 208 -6.86 -0.15 -22.87
CA LEU A 208 -7.66 -1.03 -23.72
C LEU A 208 -9.04 -0.43 -24.04
N THR A 209 -9.69 0.21 -23.07
CA THR A 209 -10.98 0.90 -23.26
C THR A 209 -10.83 2.11 -24.20
N LEU A 210 -9.70 2.80 -24.17
CA LEU A 210 -9.41 3.97 -25.02
C LEU A 210 -9.19 3.62 -26.50
N ASN A 211 -8.79 2.39 -26.83
CA ASN A 211 -8.68 1.94 -28.23
C ASN A 211 -10.05 1.71 -28.91
N PHE A 212 -11.16 1.82 -28.16
CA PHE A 212 -12.53 1.70 -28.68
C PHE A 212 -13.34 3.01 -28.65
N GLY A 213 -12.75 4.15 -28.31
CA GLY A 213 -13.48 5.41 -28.32
C GLY A 213 -12.59 6.63 -28.09
N ALA A 214 -12.59 7.53 -29.06
CA ALA A 214 -11.96 8.84 -28.95
C ALA A 214 -12.73 9.71 -27.95
N LEU A 215 -12.39 9.63 -26.66
CA LEU A 215 -12.66 10.71 -25.73
C LEU A 215 -11.66 10.73 -24.58
N LEU A 216 -11.14 11.94 -24.37
CA LEU A 216 -10.43 12.41 -23.19
C LEU A 216 -8.90 12.22 -23.14
N LYS A 217 -8.24 12.97 -24.02
CA LYS A 217 -6.88 13.53 -23.86
C LYS A 217 -6.66 14.35 -22.57
N PHE A 218 -7.56 14.29 -21.57
CA PHE A 218 -7.47 15.07 -20.32
C PHE A 218 -7.16 14.22 -19.07
N THR A 219 -7.32 12.89 -19.09
CA THR A 219 -7.07 12.05 -17.90
C THR A 219 -5.71 11.33 -17.96
N ILE A 220 -5.13 11.16 -19.15
CA ILE A 220 -3.91 10.36 -19.37
C ILE A 220 -2.64 11.12 -18.97
N LYS A 221 -2.66 12.47 -18.99
CA LYS A 221 -1.50 13.29 -18.59
C LYS A 221 -1.21 13.25 -17.08
N MET A 222 -2.11 12.72 -16.25
CA MET A 222 -2.00 12.78 -14.78
C MET A 222 -1.35 11.56 -14.12
N ILE A 223 -1.06 10.49 -14.88
CA ILE A 223 -0.44 9.25 -14.37
C ILE A 223 0.89 8.94 -15.08
N MET A 224 1.21 9.62 -16.18
CA MET A 224 2.41 9.34 -16.99
C MET A 224 3.73 9.95 -16.48
N PHE A 225 3.78 10.65 -15.34
CA PHE A 225 5.03 11.24 -14.84
C PHE A 225 5.97 10.28 -14.09
N ILE A 226 5.80 8.96 -14.25
CA ILE A 226 6.74 7.96 -13.70
C ILE A 226 7.64 7.34 -14.78
N TYR A 227 7.38 7.59 -16.07
CA TYR A 227 8.31 7.25 -17.15
C TYR A 227 8.33 8.35 -18.22
N GLY A 228 9.27 9.26 -18.06
CA GLY A 228 9.72 10.25 -19.04
C GLY A 228 11.18 10.57 -18.74
#